data_AF-A0A513X0D4-F1
#
_entry.id   AF-A0A513X0D4-F1
#
_cell.length_a   1.000
_cell.length_b   1.000
_cell.length_c   1.000
_cell.angle_alpha   90.00
_cell.angle_beta   90.00
_cell.angle_gamma   90.00
#
_symmetry.space_group_name_H-M   'P 1'
#
loop_
_entity.id
_entity.type
_entity.pdbx_description
1 polymer ?
#
loop_
_entity_poly.entity_id
_entity_poly.type
_entity_poly.pdbx_seq_one_letter_code
_entity_poly.pdbx_strand_id
1 'polypeptide(L)'
;MTLIMFMFAAISLLCVSALSPHPLTLTIKVLLLASSLCLTLAHTTTWYAYMLYMVTVGGMLVMFTYISSMSPNSIFLLKPQMLQMTLVPLTSLYLAYTTAMTPNTINTQSNQNMPENFITFFFLDQNNGLLLFLATTLLLAILTAMTLLPAKKAPMRPTTN
;
A
#
# COMPACT_ATOMS: atom_id res chain seq x y z
N MET A 1 -13.37 9.08 -16.34
CA MET A 1 -12.36 10.15 -16.38
C MET A 1 -11.49 10.14 -15.13
N THR A 2 -12.06 10.36 -13.94
CA THR A 2 -11.33 10.35 -12.64
C THR A 2 -10.67 9.01 -12.31
N LEU A 3 -11.38 7.89 -12.48
CA LEU A 3 -10.81 6.56 -12.26
C LEU A 3 -9.61 6.28 -13.19
N ILE A 4 -9.72 6.65 -14.46
CA ILE A 4 -8.64 6.50 -15.45
C ILE A 4 -7.41 7.33 -15.04
N MET A 5 -7.62 8.56 -14.56
CA MET A 5 -6.55 9.42 -14.05
C MET A 5 -5.84 8.77 -12.85
N PHE A 6 -6.59 8.22 -11.89
CA PHE A 6 -5.98 7.54 -10.74
C PHE A 6 -5.25 6.25 -11.13
N MET A 7 -5.76 5.49 -12.11
CA MET A 7 -5.09 4.28 -12.62
C MET A 7 -3.76 4.63 -13.31
N PHE A 8 -3.72 5.66 -14.16
CA PHE A 8 -2.48 6.12 -14.78
C PHE A 8 -1.47 6.65 -13.75
N ALA A 9 -1.94 7.36 -12.72
CA ALA A 9 -1.10 7.81 -11.61
C ALA A 9 -0.53 6.63 -10.80
N ALA A 10 -1.30 5.58 -10.56
CA ALA A 10 -0.83 4.39 -9.85
C ALA A 10 0.26 3.65 -10.64
N ILE A 11 0.07 3.46 -11.94
CA ILE A 11 1.05 2.79 -12.82
C ILE A 11 2.37 3.58 -12.87
N SER A 12 2.28 4.90 -12.99
CA SER A 12 3.46 5.76 -13.07
C SER A 12 4.25 5.78 -11.76
N LEU A 13 3.56 5.85 -10.62
CA LEU A 13 4.16 5.74 -9.29
C LEU A 13 4.81 4.37 -9.04
N LEU A 14 4.20 3.29 -9.52
CA LEU A 14 4.78 1.94 -9.46
C LEU A 14 6.14 1.89 -10.14
N CYS A 15 6.22 2.35 -11.39
CA CYS A 15 7.46 2.40 -12.14
C CYS A 15 8.56 3.20 -11.41
N VAL A 16 8.21 4.37 -10.88
CA VAL A 16 9.17 5.25 -10.18
C VAL A 16 9.61 4.72 -8.82
N SER A 17 8.76 3.96 -8.15
CA SER A 17 9.09 3.30 -6.88
C SER A 17 10.11 2.17 -7.06
N ALA A 18 10.02 1.40 -8.15
CA ALA A 18 10.95 0.30 -8.43
C ALA A 18 12.40 0.76 -8.66
N LEU A 19 12.60 1.99 -9.13
CA LEU A 19 13.92 2.56 -9.42
C LEU A 19 14.54 3.39 -8.28
N SER A 20 13.96 3.42 -7.07
CA SER A 20 14.53 4.23 -5.98
C SER A 20 15.67 3.52 -5.22
N PRO A 21 16.84 4.16 -5.07
CA PRO A 21 17.99 3.56 -4.40
C PRO A 21 17.98 3.75 -2.88
N HIS A 22 17.32 4.80 -2.36
CA HIS A 22 17.35 5.12 -0.94
C HIS A 22 16.05 4.66 -0.26
N PRO A 23 16.13 3.95 0.89
CA PRO A 23 14.94 3.37 1.51
C PRO A 23 13.95 4.42 2.01
N LEU A 24 14.41 5.60 2.45
CA LEU A 24 13.51 6.70 2.85
C LEU A 24 12.75 7.32 1.66
N THR A 25 13.34 7.41 0.48
CA THR A 25 12.59 7.92 -0.69
C THR A 25 11.66 6.86 -1.24
N LEU A 26 12.04 5.59 -1.12
CA LEU A 26 11.17 4.47 -1.42
C LEU A 26 9.91 4.53 -0.55
N THR A 27 10.02 4.73 0.77
CA THR A 27 8.83 4.76 1.65
C THR A 27 7.86 5.88 1.28
N ILE A 28 8.36 7.08 0.96
CA ILE A 28 7.52 8.21 0.52
C ILE A 28 6.81 7.89 -0.81
N LYS A 29 7.53 7.32 -1.79
CA LYS A 29 6.96 6.93 -3.08
C LYS A 29 5.91 5.84 -2.94
N VAL A 30 6.15 4.84 -2.09
CA VAL A 30 5.21 3.74 -1.83
C VAL A 30 3.98 4.23 -1.07
N LEU A 31 4.10 5.20 -0.16
CA LEU A 31 2.95 5.81 0.51
C LEU A 31 2.03 6.52 -0.49
N LEU A 32 2.62 7.28 -1.44
CA LEU A 32 1.86 7.91 -2.52
C LEU A 32 1.20 6.87 -3.43
N LEU A 33 1.90 5.79 -3.77
CA LEU A 33 1.34 4.67 -4.53
C LEU A 33 0.16 4.00 -3.81
N ALA A 34 0.29 3.73 -2.50
CA ALA A 34 -0.77 3.13 -1.71
C ALA A 34 -2.01 4.04 -1.66
N SER A 35 -1.81 5.36 -1.55
CA SER A 35 -2.92 6.31 -1.60
C SER A 35 -3.63 6.31 -2.96
N SER A 36 -2.89 6.31 -4.08
CA SER A 36 -3.52 6.31 -5.41
C SER A 36 -4.28 5.01 -5.69
N LEU A 37 -3.74 3.85 -5.30
CA LEU A 37 -4.43 2.56 -5.36
C LEU A 37 -5.68 2.52 -4.48
N CYS A 38 -5.66 3.12 -3.29
CA CYS A 38 -6.85 3.19 -2.46
C CYS A 38 -7.93 4.06 -3.10
N LEU A 39 -7.56 5.18 -3.72
CA LEU A 39 -8.51 6.06 -4.40
C LEU A 39 -9.15 5.39 -5.63
N THR A 40 -8.41 4.55 -6.37
CA THR A 40 -9.01 3.77 -7.47
C THR A 40 -10.04 2.77 -6.94
N LEU A 41 -9.73 2.08 -5.84
CA LEU A 41 -10.63 1.10 -5.20
C LEU A 41 -11.84 1.73 -4.51
N ALA A 42 -11.72 2.96 -4.00
CA ALA A 42 -12.82 3.68 -3.39
C ALA A 42 -13.99 3.92 -4.35
N HIS A 43 -13.74 3.91 -5.66
CA HIS A 43 -14.79 3.98 -6.68
C HIS A 43 -15.64 2.69 -6.80
N THR A 44 -15.15 1.54 -6.32
CA THR A 44 -15.89 0.27 -6.35
C THR A 44 -16.47 -0.09 -4.99
N THR A 45 -15.63 -0.11 -3.94
CA THR A 45 -16.05 -0.45 -2.57
C THR A 45 -15.25 0.38 -1.56
N THR A 46 -15.90 1.37 -0.95
CA THR A 46 -15.24 2.30 -0.01
C THR A 46 -14.73 1.61 1.25
N TRP A 47 -15.49 0.63 1.78
CA TRP A 47 -15.12 -0.08 3.00
C TRP A 47 -13.83 -0.92 2.83
N TYR A 48 -13.70 -1.61 1.69
CA TYR A 48 -12.50 -2.40 1.40
C TYR A 48 -11.29 -1.50 1.12
N ALA A 49 -11.49 -0.40 0.40
CA ALA A 49 -10.45 0.61 0.17
C ALA A 49 -9.90 1.14 1.51
N TYR A 50 -10.78 1.44 2.48
CA TYR A 50 -10.37 1.87 3.82
C TYR A 50 -9.55 0.81 4.57
N MET A 51 -9.98 -0.45 4.59
CA MET A 51 -9.22 -1.52 5.25
C MET A 51 -7.82 -1.70 4.66
N LEU A 52 -7.71 -1.70 3.32
CA LEU A 52 -6.42 -1.78 2.65
C LEU A 52 -5.52 -0.58 2.96
N TYR A 53 -6.07 0.63 3.02
CA TYR A 53 -5.29 1.81 3.38
C TYR A 53 -4.71 1.70 4.80
N MET A 54 -5.50 1.27 5.78
CA MET A 54 -5.05 1.13 7.17
C MET A 54 -3.93 0.09 7.29
N VAL A 55 -4.05 -1.07 6.64
CA VAL A 55 -3.04 -2.13 6.71
C VAL A 55 -1.75 -1.72 5.97
N THR A 56 -1.87 -1.12 4.78
CA THR A 56 -0.70 -0.74 3.98
C THR A 56 0.07 0.43 4.60
N VAL A 57 -0.61 1.49 5.02
CA VAL A 57 0.06 2.64 5.68
C VAL A 57 0.61 2.23 7.04
N GLY A 58 -0.13 1.45 7.82
CA GLY A 58 0.34 0.92 9.11
C GLY A 58 1.63 0.11 8.98
N GLY A 59 1.68 -0.83 8.03
CA GLY A 59 2.88 -1.63 7.76
C GLY A 59 4.08 -0.79 7.30
N MET A 60 3.84 0.22 6.47
CA MET A 60 4.90 1.11 5.97
C MET A 60 5.52 1.97 7.08
N LEU A 61 4.74 2.39 8.07
CA LEU A 61 5.25 3.14 9.22
C LEU A 61 6.17 2.28 10.10
N VAL A 62 5.84 1.01 10.33
CA VAL A 62 6.70 0.09 11.07
C VAL A 62 8.04 -0.11 10.36
N MET A 63 8.00 -0.36 9.05
CA MET A 63 9.22 -0.46 8.21
C MET A 63 10.07 0.82 8.28
N PHE A 64 9.44 2.00 8.25
CA PHE A 64 10.14 3.27 8.36
C PHE A 64 10.87 3.42 9.71
N THR A 65 10.23 3.07 10.82
CA THR A 65 10.89 3.10 12.14
C THR A 65 12.07 2.13 12.22
N TYR A 66 11.93 0.95 11.62
CA TYR A 66 13.01 -0.03 11.57
C TYR A 66 14.24 0.49 10.82
N ILE A 67 14.04 0.99 9.60
CA ILE A 67 15.14 1.50 8.75
C ILE A 67 15.81 2.73 9.38
N SER A 68 15.02 3.66 9.92
CA SER A 68 15.56 4.87 10.57
C SER A 68 16.38 4.57 11.82
N SER A 69 16.07 3.47 12.54
CA SER A 69 16.86 3.03 13.70
C SER A 69 18.19 2.35 13.33
N MET A 70 18.28 1.76 12.14
CA MET A 70 19.43 0.96 11.69
C MET A 70 20.44 1.74 10.85
N SER A 71 20.03 2.78 10.13
CA SER A 71 20.99 3.58 9.35
C SER A 71 21.66 4.65 10.22
N PRO A 72 23.00 4.73 10.28
CA PRO A 72 23.67 5.88 10.87
C PRO A 72 23.21 7.14 10.12
N ASN A 73 23.00 8.22 10.86
CA ASN A 73 22.39 9.49 10.42
C ASN A 73 23.23 10.20 9.34
N SER A 74 23.34 9.61 8.14
CA SER A 74 24.02 10.21 7.00
C SER A 74 23.11 11.27 6.41
N ILE A 75 23.62 12.49 6.28
CA ILE A 75 22.89 13.64 5.77
C ILE A 75 22.31 13.27 4.40
N PHE A 76 20.99 13.22 4.33
CA PHE A 76 20.26 12.82 3.14
C PHE A 76 20.34 13.93 2.08
N LEU A 77 21.27 13.79 1.14
CA LEU A 77 21.39 14.67 -0.03
C LEU A 77 20.33 14.26 -1.06
N LEU A 78 19.24 15.04 -1.13
CA LEU A 78 18.24 15.00 -2.19
C LEU A 78 18.89 15.36 -3.53
N LYS A 79 19.43 14.34 -4.21
CA LYS A 79 19.81 14.40 -5.63
C LYS A 79 18.59 14.76 -6.50
N PRO A 80 18.77 15.10 -7.80
CA PRO A 80 17.71 15.54 -8.73
C PRO A 80 16.55 14.55 -9.01
N GLN A 81 16.25 13.62 -8.10
CA GLN A 81 15.02 12.84 -8.06
C GLN A 81 13.75 13.68 -7.85
N MET A 82 13.86 14.91 -7.33
CA MET A 82 12.71 15.82 -7.21
C MET A 82 12.08 16.15 -8.57
N LEU A 83 12.91 16.30 -9.62
CA LEU A 83 12.43 16.55 -10.98
C LEU A 83 11.69 15.34 -11.58
N GLN A 84 12.12 14.11 -11.23
CA GLN A 84 11.38 12.90 -11.57
C GLN A 84 10.03 12.86 -10.84
N MET A 85 9.98 13.32 -9.59
CA MET A 85 8.75 13.32 -8.79
C MET A 85 7.68 14.27 -9.34
N THR A 86 8.08 15.37 -10.00
CA THR A 86 7.16 16.35 -10.60
C THR A 86 6.77 16.02 -12.04
N LEU A 87 7.68 15.47 -12.85
CA LEU A 87 7.40 15.14 -14.25
C LEU A 87 6.46 13.95 -14.41
N VAL A 88 6.59 12.93 -13.55
CA VAL A 88 5.80 11.69 -13.62
C VAL A 88 4.29 11.92 -13.44
N PRO A 89 3.81 12.72 -12.45
CA PRO A 89 2.39 13.02 -12.36
C PRO A 89 1.92 13.85 -13.56
N LEU A 90 2.73 14.78 -14.08
CA LEU A 90 2.37 15.58 -15.25
C LEU A 90 2.15 14.72 -16.51
N THR A 91 3.05 13.77 -16.77
CA THR A 91 2.91 12.86 -17.93
C THR A 91 1.70 11.96 -17.77
N SER A 92 1.42 11.48 -16.55
CA SER A 92 0.21 10.68 -16.29
C SER A 92 -1.09 11.46 -16.49
N LEU A 93 -1.11 12.75 -16.12
CA LEU A 93 -2.25 13.65 -16.34
C LEU A 93 -2.46 13.92 -17.82
N TYR A 94 -1.38 14.15 -18.57
CA TYR A 94 -1.45 14.33 -20.01
C TYR A 94 -1.99 13.07 -20.71
N LEU A 95 -1.49 11.88 -20.35
CA LEU A 95 -1.98 10.60 -20.89
C LEU A 95 -3.45 10.32 -20.51
N ALA A 96 -3.85 10.65 -19.29
CA ALA A 96 -5.24 10.53 -18.87
C ALA A 96 -6.15 11.48 -19.66
N TYR A 97 -5.67 12.68 -19.99
CA TYR A 97 -6.41 13.66 -20.79
C TYR A 97 -6.58 13.21 -22.24
N THR A 98 -5.54 12.63 -22.86
CA THR A 98 -5.63 12.19 -24.27
C THR A 98 -6.47 10.93 -24.46
N THR A 99 -6.54 10.06 -23.45
CA THR A 99 -7.33 8.82 -23.50
C THR A 99 -8.81 9.03 -23.16
N ALA A 100 -9.14 10.17 -22.56
CA ALA A 100 -10.47 10.62 -22.18
C ALA A 100 -11.31 11.13 -23.38
N MET A 101 -11.51 10.31 -24.41
CA MET A 101 -12.16 10.77 -25.66
C MET A 101 -13.67 11.03 -25.54
N THR A 102 -14.34 10.68 -24.45
CA THR A 102 -15.71 11.13 -24.17
C THR A 102 -15.98 11.21 -22.66
N PRO A 103 -16.65 12.26 -22.16
CA PRO A 103 -17.12 12.31 -20.78
C PRO A 103 -18.34 11.39 -20.63
N ASN A 104 -18.13 10.08 -20.65
CA ASN A 104 -19.16 9.15 -20.19
C ASN A 104 -19.23 9.31 -18.67
N THR A 105 -20.20 10.09 -18.21
CA THR A 105 -20.63 10.16 -16.81
C THR A 105 -21.32 8.85 -16.46
N ILE A 106 -20.52 7.80 -16.30
CA ILE A 106 -21.00 6.57 -15.67
C ILE A 106 -21.35 6.98 -14.24
N ASN A 107 -22.66 6.97 -13.95
CA ASN A 107 -23.17 7.33 -12.66
C ASN A 107 -22.65 6.29 -11.66
N THR A 108 -21.68 6.67 -10.83
CA THR A 108 -21.08 5.80 -9.82
C THR A 108 -22.06 5.44 -8.70
N GLN A 109 -23.28 5.97 -8.75
CA GLN A 109 -24.41 5.65 -7.87
C GLN A 109 -25.40 4.66 -8.50
N SER A 110 -25.09 4.02 -9.64
CA SER A 110 -25.89 2.87 -10.06
C SER A 110 -25.73 1.78 -9.01
N ASN A 111 -26.74 1.66 -8.14
CA ASN A 111 -26.89 0.67 -7.07
C ASN A 111 -27.04 -0.77 -7.62
N GLN A 112 -26.58 -1.01 -8.84
CA GLN A 112 -26.63 -2.30 -9.50
C GLN A 112 -25.46 -3.13 -8.99
N ASN A 113 -25.79 -3.94 -7.99
CA ASN A 113 -25.05 -5.07 -7.47
C ASN A 113 -23.75 -4.69 -6.75
N MET A 114 -23.93 -3.94 -5.67
CA MET A 114 -22.93 -3.83 -4.63
C MET A 114 -22.56 -5.24 -4.14
N PRO A 115 -21.26 -5.62 -4.10
CA PRO A 115 -20.84 -6.84 -3.46
C PRO A 115 -20.72 -6.57 -1.94
N GLU A 116 -21.82 -6.23 -1.27
CA GLU A 116 -21.82 -6.06 0.20
C GLU A 116 -21.56 -7.38 0.94
N ASN A 117 -21.60 -8.50 0.22
CA ASN A 117 -21.47 -9.84 0.75
C ASN A 117 -20.05 -10.43 0.67
N PHE A 118 -18.99 -9.62 0.50
CA PHE A 118 -17.61 -10.14 0.57
C PHE A 118 -17.24 -10.64 1.97
N ILE A 119 -17.74 -9.99 3.02
CA ILE A 119 -17.47 -10.43 4.40
C ILE A 119 -18.24 -11.72 4.69
N THR A 120 -19.53 -11.75 4.33
CA THR A 120 -20.37 -12.92 4.52
C THR A 120 -19.90 -14.12 3.68
N PHE A 121 -19.21 -13.88 2.56
CA PHE A 121 -18.61 -14.93 1.74
C PHE A 121 -17.63 -15.81 2.53
N PHE A 122 -16.86 -15.25 3.46
CA PHE A 122 -15.93 -16.02 4.29
C PHE A 122 -16.61 -16.76 5.44
N PHE A 123 -17.80 -16.30 5.86
CA PHE A 123 -18.58 -16.94 6.93
C PHE A 123 -19.53 -18.03 6.43
N LEU A 124 -19.67 -18.21 5.11
CA LEU A 124 -20.40 -19.33 4.53
C LEU A 124 -19.71 -20.65 4.87
N ASP A 125 -20.49 -21.67 5.24
CA ASP A 125 -19.97 -23.00 5.63
C ASP A 125 -19.04 -23.62 4.58
N GLN A 126 -19.30 -23.35 3.30
CA GLN A 126 -18.48 -23.84 2.18
C GLN A 126 -17.06 -23.25 2.16
N ASN A 127 -16.88 -22.03 2.67
CA ASN A 127 -15.63 -21.27 2.61
C ASN A 127 -14.92 -21.14 3.96
N ASN A 128 -15.48 -21.70 5.03
CA ASN A 128 -14.90 -21.64 6.37
C ASN A 128 -13.46 -22.21 6.42
N GLY A 129 -13.14 -23.19 5.56
CA GLY A 129 -11.78 -23.70 5.42
C GLY A 129 -10.75 -22.65 4.98
N LEU A 130 -11.17 -21.67 4.17
CA LEU A 130 -10.31 -20.56 3.71
C LEU A 130 -10.04 -19.59 4.87
N LEU A 131 -11.04 -19.30 5.71
CA LEU A 131 -10.87 -18.51 6.93
C LEU A 131 -9.87 -19.18 7.89
N LEU A 132 -10.02 -20.49 8.12
CA LEU A 132 -9.09 -21.26 8.95
C LEU A 132 -7.66 -21.20 8.39
N PHE A 133 -7.49 -21.34 7.07
CA PHE A 133 -6.19 -21.25 6.42
C PHE A 133 -5.54 -19.87 6.59
N LEU A 134 -6.29 -18.77 6.45
CA LEU A 134 -5.78 -17.43 6.71
C LEU A 134 -5.36 -17.24 8.18
N ALA A 135 -6.12 -17.78 9.12
CA ALA A 135 -5.78 -17.71 10.54
C ALA A 135 -4.51 -18.51 10.88
N THR A 136 -4.36 -19.72 10.33
CA THR A 136 -3.16 -20.55 10.59
C THR A 136 -1.91 -19.96 9.95
N THR A 137 -2.02 -19.31 8.79
CA THR A 137 -0.88 -18.61 8.16
C THR A 137 -0.40 -17.42 9.00
N LEU A 138 -1.31 -16.63 9.58
CA LEU A 138 -0.94 -15.54 10.51
C LEU A 138 -0.29 -16.08 11.79
N LEU A 139 -0.83 -17.17 12.36
CA LEU A 139 -0.24 -17.82 13.53
C LEU A 139 1.17 -18.35 13.24
N LEU A 140 1.36 -18.99 12.08
CA LEU A 140 2.67 -19.47 11.64
C LEU A 140 3.65 -18.31 11.41
N ALA A 141 3.19 -17.20 10.84
CA ALA A 141 4.02 -16.00 10.64
C ALA A 141 4.57 -15.46 11.98
N ILE A 142 3.76 -15.42 13.04
CA ILE A 142 4.22 -14.98 14.36
C ILE A 142 5.20 -15.99 14.98
N LEU A 143 4.92 -17.30 14.87
CA LEU A 143 5.83 -18.33 15.38
C LEU A 143 7.19 -18.28 14.68
N THR A 144 7.19 -18.21 13.35
CA THR A 144 8.43 -18.11 12.56
C THR A 144 9.20 -16.83 12.89
N ALA A 145 8.52 -15.68 13.01
CA ALA A 145 9.16 -14.44 13.44
C ALA A 145 9.84 -14.58 14.81
N MET A 146 9.19 -15.23 15.79
CA MET A 146 9.78 -15.50 17.11
C MET A 146 11.04 -16.38 17.02
N THR A 147 11.04 -17.40 16.15
CA THR A 147 12.20 -18.29 15.98
C THR A 147 13.37 -17.63 15.24
N LEU A 148 13.11 -16.64 14.39
CA LEU A 148 14.12 -15.88 13.64
C LEU A 148 14.87 -14.88 14.53
N LEU A 149 14.23 -14.40 15.61
CA LEU A 149 14.85 -13.48 16.56
C LEU A 149 15.86 -14.25 17.42
N PRO A 150 17.17 -13.94 17.33
CA PRO A 150 18.17 -14.63 18.15
C PRO A 150 17.89 -14.38 19.63
N ALA A 151 18.06 -15.41 20.47
CA ALA A 151 17.97 -15.30 21.94
C ALA A 151 19.12 -14.48 22.58
N LYS A 152 19.73 -13.57 21.82
CA LYS A 152 20.83 -12.71 22.26
C LYS A 152 20.26 -11.45 22.91
N LYS A 153 20.95 -10.94 23.93
CA LYS A 153 20.55 -9.74 24.69
C LYS A 153 20.24 -8.58 23.74
N ALA A 154 18.95 -8.29 23.55
CA ALA A 154 18.48 -7.15 22.79
C ALA A 154 18.60 -5.88 23.66
N PRO A 155 18.94 -4.71 23.08
CA PRO A 155 19.12 -3.46 23.82
C PRO A 155 17.84 -2.97 24.54
N MET A 156 16.67 -3.50 24.19
CA MET A 156 15.38 -3.15 24.82
C MET A 156 14.90 -4.15 25.87
N ARG A 157 15.69 -5.17 26.23
CA ARG A 157 15.39 -6.05 27.37
C ARG A 157 16.30 -5.68 28.54
N PRO A 158 15.91 -4.71 29.41
CA PRO A 158 16.71 -4.37 30.57
C PRO A 158 16.76 -5.59 31.48
N THR A 159 17.97 -6.02 31.84
CA THR A 159 18.18 -7.06 32.85
C THR A 159 18.11 -6.40 34.22
N THR A 160 17.07 -6.71 35.00
CA THR A 160 17.23 -6.72 36.44
C THR A 160 18.13 -7.90 36.78
N ASN A 161 19.23 -7.64 37.50
CA ASN A 161 20.09 -8.68 38.08
C ASN A 161 19.28 -9.62 38.98
#